data_AF-A0A953WP59-F1
#
_entry.id   AF-A0A953WP59-F1
#
_cell.length_a   1.000
_cell.length_b   1.000
_cell.length_c   1.000
_cell.angle_alpha   90.00
_cell.angle_beta   90.00
_cell.angle_gamma   90.00
#
_symmetry.space_group_name_H-M   'P 1'
#
loop_
_entity.id
_entity.type
_entity.pdbx_description
1 polymer ?
#
loop_
_entity_poly.entity_id
_entity_poly.type
_entity_poly.pdbx_seq_one_letter_code
_entity_poly.pdbx_strand_id
1 'polypeptide(L)' 'MNPVEITEGASPVILCQPHSGTFIPDEILQRLNARGRALADTDWHVDRLYAGLLPNATIIAARFHRYVIDANRPP' A
#
# COMPACT_ATOMS: atom_id res chain seq x y z
N MET A 1 -4.40 9.23 -10.27
CA MET A 1 -4.58 8.19 -9.24
C MET A 1 -4.70 8.89 -7.90
N ASN A 2 -5.59 8.44 -7.01
CA ASN A 2 -5.50 8.80 -5.59
C ASN A 2 -4.42 7.94 -4.92
N PRO A 3 -3.35 8.51 -4.35
CA PRO A 3 -2.22 7.74 -3.83
C PRO A 3 -2.57 6.95 -2.57
N VAL A 4 -3.65 7.34 -1.89
CA VAL A 4 -4.16 6.72 -0.67
C VAL A 4 -5.65 6.47 -0.82
N GLU A 5 -6.10 5.32 -0.35
CA GLU A 5 -7.51 4.97 -0.18
C GLU A 5 -7.83 4.90 1.31
N ILE A 6 -8.99 5.43 1.69
CA ILE A 6 -9.45 5.49 3.07
C ILE A 6 -10.82 4.81 3.11
N THR A 7 -10.95 3.79 3.95
CA THR A 7 -12.24 3.26 4.38
C THR A 7 -12.50 3.80 5.77
N GLU A 8 -13.47 4.70 5.93
CA GLU A 8 -13.78 5.33 7.21
C GLU A 8 -14.54 4.37 8.14
N GLY A 9 -14.16 4.39 9.41
CA GLY A 9 -14.83 3.65 10.48
C GLY A 9 -15.03 4.52 11.73
N ALA A 10 -15.78 4.00 12.70
CA ALA A 10 -16.13 4.72 13.94
C ALA A 10 -15.31 4.29 15.18
N SER A 11 -14.41 3.31 15.03
CA SER A 11 -13.52 2.84 16.09
C SER A 11 -12.37 3.82 16.36
N PRO A 12 -11.83 3.90 17.59
CA PRO A 12 -10.60 4.64 17.86
C PRO A 12 -9.34 4.00 17.22
N VAL A 13 -9.46 2.82 16.61
CA VAL A 13 -8.34 2.12 15.97
C VAL A 13 -8.25 2.49 14.48
N ILE A 14 -7.04 2.82 14.03
CA ILE A 14 -6.70 3.02 12.63
C ILE A 14 -5.73 1.92 12.20
N LEU A 15 -6.03 1.25 11.08
CA LEU A 15 -5.15 0.26 10.46
C LEU A 15 -4.52 0.85 9.20
N CYS A 16 -3.19 0.99 9.21
CA CYS A 16 -2.42 1.50 8.08
C CYS A 16 -1.78 0.35 7.28
N GLN A 17 -1.96 0.37 5.97
CA GLN A 17 -1.40 -0.59 5.01
C GLN A 17 -0.50 0.17 4.02
N PRO A 18 0.76 0.48 4.39
CA PRO A 18 1.63 1.34 3.60
C PRO A 18 2.20 0.66 2.35
N HIS A 19 2.07 -0.66 2.23
CA HIS A 19 2.89 -1.47 1.32
C HIS A 19 2.10 -2.44 0.43
N SER A 20 0.77 -2.37 0.45
CA SER A 20 -0.09 -3.24 -0.39
C SER A 20 -0.34 -2.67 -1.79
N GLY A 21 0.05 -1.42 -2.04
CA GLY A 21 -0.07 -0.77 -3.34
C GLY A 21 0.93 -1.31 -4.37
N THR A 22 0.49 -1.45 -5.61
CA THR A 22 1.31 -1.98 -6.73
C THR A 22 1.57 -0.96 -7.83
N PHE A 23 0.96 0.22 -7.76
CA PHE A 23 1.13 1.22 -8.80
C PHE A 23 2.54 1.81 -8.79
N ILE A 24 3.16 1.82 -9.97
CA ILE A 24 4.42 2.51 -10.25
C ILE A 24 4.18 3.35 -11.51
N PRO A 25 4.51 4.66 -11.51
CA PRO A 25 4.50 5.47 -12.72
C PRO A 25 5.36 4.86 -13.83
N ASP A 26 4.91 4.92 -15.08
CA ASP A 26 5.60 4.26 -16.22
C ASP A 26 7.07 4.68 -16.34
N GLU A 27 7.37 5.95 -16.10
CA GLU A 27 8.73 6.49 -16.12
C GLU A 27 9.68 5.81 -15.12
N ILE A 28 9.15 5.36 -13.97
CA ILE A 28 9.90 4.62 -12.96
C ILE A 28 9.93 3.13 -13.35
N LEU A 29 8.80 2.57 -13.76
CA LEU A 29 8.67 1.15 -14.12
C LEU A 29 9.63 0.75 -15.25
N GLN A 30 9.79 1.62 -16.25
CA GLN A 30 10.71 1.41 -17.38
C GLN A 30 12.18 1.38 -16.96
N ARG A 31 12.52 1.97 -15.82
CA ARG A 31 13.89 2.00 -15.26
C ARG A 31 14.21 0.80 -14.37
N LEU A 32 13.20 0.02 -13.99
CA LEU A 32 13.40 -1.18 -13.17
C LEU A 32 13.96 -2.33 -14.02
N ASN A 33 14.79 -3.17 -13.41
CA ASN A 33 15.21 -4.44 -14.01
C ASN A 33 14.11 -5.51 -13.86
N ALA A 34 14.36 -6.73 -14.34
CA ALA A 34 13.39 -7.82 -14.25
C ALA A 34 12.95 -8.13 -12.81
N ARG A 35 13.86 -8.02 -11.83
CA ARG A 35 13.55 -8.23 -10.42
C ARG A 35 12.66 -7.12 -9.86
N GLY A 36 12.95 -5.86 -10.18
CA GLY A 36 12.13 -4.72 -9.76
C GLY A 36 10.72 -4.78 -10.34
N ARG A 37 10.57 -5.20 -11.60
CA ARG A 37 9.25 -5.40 -12.23
C ARG A 37 8.43 -6.55 -11.62
N ALA A 38 9.05 -7.44 -10.85
CA ALA A 38 8.34 -8.49 -10.13
C ALA A 38 7.63 -7.97 -8.86
N LEU A 39 7.94 -6.74 -8.40
CA LEU A 39 7.32 -6.12 -7.23
C LEU A 39 7.36 -7.00 -5.98
N ALA A 40 8.47 -7.72 -5.80
CA ALA A 40 8.59 -8.77 -4.78
C ALA A 40 8.44 -8.25 -3.34
N ASP A 41 8.70 -6.96 -3.11
CA ASP A 41 8.57 -6.32 -1.80
C ASP A 41 7.16 -5.74 -1.53
N THR A 42 6.15 -6.14 -2.31
CA THR A 42 4.74 -5.82 -2.03
C THR A 42 4.24 -6.67 -0.86
N ASP A 43 3.45 -6.06 0.02
CA ASP A 43 2.71 -6.76 1.07
C ASP A 43 1.42 -7.38 0.47
N TRP A 44 1.60 -8.35 -0.44
CA TRP A 44 0.59 -8.87 -1.38
C TRP A 44 -0.73 -9.33 -0.78
N HIS A 45 -0.75 -9.70 0.49
CA HIS A 45 -1.92 -10.31 1.14
C HIS A 45 -2.28 -9.63 2.46
N VAL A 46 -1.62 -8.53 2.83
CA VAL A 46 -1.86 -7.86 4.11
C VAL A 46 -3.26 -7.25 4.17
N ASP A 47 -3.75 -6.71 3.06
CA ASP A 47 -5.12 -6.24 2.88
C ASP A 47 -6.14 -7.37 3.12
N ARG A 48 -5.92 -8.54 2.52
CA ARG A 48 -6.76 -9.73 2.69
C ARG A 48 -6.67 -10.31 4.09
N LEU A 49 -5.47 -10.32 4.68
CA LEU A 49 -5.23 -10.84 6.03
C LEU A 49 -5.99 -10.04 7.08
N TYR A 50 -6.08 -8.71 6.90
CA TYR A 50 -6.81 -7.83 7.81
C TYR A 50 -8.27 -7.60 7.43
N ALA A 51 -8.73 -8.09 6.28
CA ALA A 51 -10.10 -7.93 5.82
C ALA A 51 -11.09 -8.48 6.87
N GLY A 52 -11.96 -7.60 7.38
CA GLY A 52 -12.98 -7.95 8.38
C GLY A 52 -12.46 -8.19 9.79
N LEU A 53 -11.14 -8.06 10.06
CA LEU A 53 -10.58 -8.26 11.41
C LEU A 53 -11.18 -7.27 12.43
N LEU A 54 -11.34 -6.01 12.02
CA LEU A 54 -11.93 -4.94 12.82
C LEU A 54 -12.97 -4.16 11.99
N PRO A 55 -14.26 -4.54 12.03
CA PRO A 55 -15.30 -4.02 11.13
C PRO A 55 -15.52 -2.50 11.18
N ASN A 56 -15.18 -1.86 12.29
CA ASN A 56 -15.38 -0.43 12.51
C ASN A 56 -14.08 0.37 12.51
N ALA A 57 -12.92 -0.25 12.23
CA ALA A 57 -11.65 0.48 12.14
C ALA A 57 -11.60 1.31 10.87
N THR A 58 -11.00 2.49 10.96
CA THR A 58 -10.60 3.23 9.76
C THR A 58 -9.39 2.55 9.15
N ILE A 59 -9.45 2.24 7.85
CA ILE A 59 -8.36 1.62 7.11
C ILE A 59 -7.77 2.64 6.14
N ILE A 60 -6.45 2.81 6.18
CA ILE A 60 -5.70 3.69 5.29
C ILE A 60 -4.73 2.83 4.49
N ALA A 61 -4.89 2.78 3.17
CA ALA A 61 -4.07 1.97 2.28
C ALA A 61 -3.35 2.83 1.24
N ALA A 62 -2.03 2.66 1.13
CA ALA A 62 -1.26 3.24 0.02
C ALA A 62 -1.56 2.45 -1.26
N ARG A 63 -1.80 3.16 -2.36
CA ARG A 63 -2.06 2.54 -3.68
C ARG A 63 -0.81 2.45 -4.56
N PHE A 64 0.25 3.17 -4.21
CA PHE A 64 1.55 3.13 -4.88
C PHE A 64 2.48 2.09 -4.25
N HIS A 65 3.41 1.58 -5.04
CA HIS A 65 4.42 0.64 -4.58
C HIS A 65 5.55 1.36 -3.83
N ARG A 66 6.11 0.70 -2.81
CA ARG A 66 7.21 1.24 -1.98
C ARG A 66 8.51 1.58 -2.73
N TYR A 67 8.64 1.13 -3.98
CA TYR A 67 9.76 1.48 -4.87
C TYR A 67 9.68 2.92 -5.39
N VAL A 68 8.50 3.52 -5.40
CA VAL A 68 8.34 4.95 -5.70
C VAL A 68 8.77 5.76 -4.47
N ILE A 69 8.18 5.44 -3.32
CA ILE A 69 8.51 5.98 -2.01
C ILE A 69 8.03 4.99 -0.95
N ASP A 70 8.82 4.74 0.08
CA ASP A 70 8.41 3.92 1.22
C ASP A 70 7.74 4.82 2.27
N ALA A 71 6.40 4.79 2.34
CA ALA A 71 5.61 5.59 3.28
C ALA A 71 5.83 5.22 4.76
N ASN A 72 6.58 4.14 5.04
CA ASN A 72 6.96 3.71 6.38
C ASN A 72 8.42 4.07 6.72
N ARG A 73 9.01 5.04 6.02
CA ARG A 73 10.37 5.55 6.25
C ARG A 73 10.39 7.09 6.24
N PRO A 74 11.29 7.72 7.04
CA PRO A 74 11.49 9.17 6.98
C PRO A 74 12.10 9.61 5.63
N PRO A 75 11.94 10.88 5.23
CA PRO A 75 12.55 11.44 4.03
C PRO A 75 14.07 11.56 4.12
#